data_AF-A0A3N5MTA9-F1
#
_entry.id   AF-A0A3N5MTA9-F1
#
_cell.length_a   1.000
_cell.length_b   1.000
_cell.length_c   1.000
_cell.angle_alpha   90.00
_cell.angle_beta   90.00
_cell.angle_gamma   90.00
#
_symmetry.space_group_name_H-M   'P 1'
#
loop_
_entity.id
_entity.type
_entity.pdbx_description
1 polymer ?
#
loop_
_entity_poly.entity_id
_entity_poly.type
_entity_poly.pdbx_seq_one_letter_code
_entity_poly.pdbx_strand_id
1 'polypeptide(L)'
;AMLAAKKQEIGAQWIVFDGIDVLLTLLQDPAAEMRELYRLRDWLADNALTAILTAKTESRSSETANYGFLQFMVDCVVRLERHQEDRISVQTLQITKYRGSGYAAAEFPLSFGPSGIEVGATKAPGIGHKASTQRLSAGFERLDAMLGGGVFRGSSTLITGVPGTSKTTLAGKFIEAACQRGERSLFVSFDESAEQIMRNLSSVGIALKPHVKSGLLRMHSARTEGISAEEHLLRISALIREHRPHCMVIDPLTAIAKSGALGAARTVANRLIYRVKDEEITLMVTALSETEGPGGEATDLQVSTIADTWIHLSYLVRGGERNRALTIVKSRGTSHSNQVRELILSEAGLSLSDVYTAGGEVLMGTLRWEKETEESAKQVRHRAEFDRKRRELRFAEANTSAQIKALQLDLERQRAALALNSGESNIHTASSSQREIELRKRRGADPARALARKHAKGAAK
;
A
#
# COMPACT_ATOMS: atom_id res chain seq x y z
N ALA A 1 -32.90 56.60 -13.48
CA ALA A 1 -31.88 57.66 -13.66
C ALA A 1 -30.56 57.29 -12.98
N MET A 2 -30.53 57.14 -11.64
CA MET A 2 -29.30 56.82 -10.89
C MET A 2 -28.59 55.54 -11.37
N LEU A 3 -29.32 54.42 -11.54
CA LEU A 3 -28.73 53.16 -12.03
C LEU A 3 -28.13 53.29 -13.45
N ALA A 4 -28.78 54.04 -14.33
CA ALA A 4 -28.31 54.27 -15.70
C ALA A 4 -27.02 55.13 -15.72
N ALA A 5 -26.97 56.18 -14.89
CA ALA A 5 -25.76 56.99 -14.74
C ALA A 5 -24.60 56.16 -14.19
N LYS A 6 -24.85 55.36 -13.15
CA LYS A 6 -23.82 54.49 -12.56
C LYS A 6 -23.32 53.43 -13.54
N LYS A 7 -24.22 52.82 -14.33
CA LYS A 7 -23.86 51.90 -15.41
C LYS A 7 -22.89 52.55 -16.40
N GLN A 8 -23.20 53.75 -16.88
CA GLN A 8 -22.35 54.46 -17.84
C GLN A 8 -20.98 54.83 -17.24
N GLU A 9 -20.96 55.25 -15.97
CA GLU A 9 -19.74 55.59 -15.25
C GLU A 9 -18.76 54.40 -15.14
N ILE A 10 -19.26 53.21 -14.81
CA ILE A 10 -18.42 52.04 -14.50
C ILE A 10 -18.37 51.00 -15.63
N GLY A 11 -19.14 51.18 -16.71
CA GLY A 11 -19.23 50.23 -17.81
C GLY A 11 -19.79 48.86 -17.42
N ALA A 12 -20.72 48.81 -16.46
CA ALA A 12 -21.24 47.55 -15.92
C ALA A 12 -22.02 46.73 -16.96
N GLN A 13 -21.76 45.42 -16.97
CA GLN A 13 -22.55 44.41 -17.71
C GLN A 13 -23.48 43.60 -16.82
N TRP A 14 -23.18 43.57 -15.51
CA TRP A 14 -23.90 42.81 -14.50
C TRP A 14 -24.40 43.74 -13.41
N ILE A 15 -25.60 43.46 -12.89
CA ILE A 15 -26.17 44.13 -11.73
C ILE A 15 -26.74 43.10 -10.76
N VAL A 16 -26.48 43.29 -9.47
CA VAL A 16 -27.00 42.42 -8.41
C VAL A 16 -27.93 43.25 -7.54
N PHE A 17 -29.17 42.80 -7.40
CA PHE A 17 -30.13 43.33 -6.46
C PHE A 17 -30.23 42.35 -5.28
N ASP A 18 -29.55 42.69 -4.19
CA ASP A 18 -29.56 41.86 -2.98
C ASP A 18 -30.73 42.27 -2.07
N GLY A 19 -31.72 41.39 -1.92
CA GLY A 19 -32.94 41.63 -1.15
C GLY A 19 -33.99 42.44 -1.92
N ILE A 20 -34.28 42.06 -3.18
CA ILE A 20 -35.31 42.75 -3.99
C ILE A 20 -36.69 42.65 -3.33
N ASP A 21 -36.94 41.57 -2.59
CA ASP A 21 -38.13 41.38 -1.78
C ASP A 21 -38.33 42.54 -0.81
N VAL A 22 -37.29 42.98 -0.10
CA VAL A 22 -37.39 44.09 0.87
C VAL A 22 -37.87 45.39 0.21
N LEU A 23 -37.41 45.66 -1.02
CA LEU A 23 -37.84 46.83 -1.77
C LEU A 23 -39.29 46.70 -2.26
N LEU A 24 -39.69 45.51 -2.68
CA LEU A 24 -41.04 45.23 -3.15
C LEU A 24 -42.06 45.32 -2.00
N THR A 25 -41.72 44.84 -0.80
CA THR A 25 -42.62 44.93 0.36
C THR A 25 -42.98 46.38 0.74
N LEU A 26 -42.15 47.36 0.38
CA LEU A 26 -42.43 48.79 0.61
C LEU A 26 -43.60 49.31 -0.24
N LEU A 27 -43.92 48.64 -1.35
CA LEU A 27 -45.00 49.04 -2.25
C LEU A 27 -46.39 48.68 -1.69
N GLN A 28 -46.48 47.70 -0.78
CA GLN A 28 -47.71 47.26 -0.10
C GLN A 28 -48.90 46.92 -1.04
N ASP A 29 -48.65 46.66 -2.33
CA ASP A 29 -49.63 46.29 -3.36
C ASP A 29 -48.99 45.30 -4.35
N PRO A 30 -49.49 44.04 -4.44
CA PRO A 30 -48.98 43.04 -5.38
C PRO A 30 -49.02 43.49 -6.85
N ALA A 31 -50.01 44.29 -7.24
CA ALA A 31 -50.08 44.78 -8.62
C ALA A 31 -49.00 45.85 -8.91
N ALA A 32 -48.69 46.70 -7.92
CA ALA A 32 -47.58 47.64 -8.00
C ALA A 32 -46.23 46.92 -8.06
N GLU A 33 -46.03 45.88 -7.25
CA GLU A 33 -44.83 45.04 -7.29
C GLU A 33 -44.62 44.43 -8.68
N MET A 34 -45.64 43.80 -9.25
CA MET A 34 -45.56 43.23 -10.61
C MET A 34 -45.21 44.30 -11.66
N ARG A 35 -45.86 45.47 -11.62
CA ARG A 35 -45.57 46.56 -12.57
C ARG A 35 -44.11 47.04 -12.45
N GLU A 36 -43.59 47.17 -11.24
CA GLU A 36 -42.21 47.60 -11.02
C GLU A 36 -41.18 46.57 -11.50
N LEU A 37 -41.46 45.27 -11.33
CA LEU A 37 -40.60 44.23 -11.88
C LEU A 37 -40.62 44.15 -13.40
N TYR A 38 -41.79 44.37 -14.04
CA TYR A 38 -41.84 44.47 -15.50
C TYR A 38 -41.02 45.65 -15.98
N ARG A 39 -41.17 46.81 -15.33
CA ARG A 39 -40.37 48.00 -15.62
C ARG A 39 -38.88 47.76 -15.45
N LEU A 40 -38.49 47.06 -14.38
CA LEU A 40 -37.09 46.70 -14.13
C LEU A 40 -36.56 45.75 -15.21
N ARG A 41 -37.31 44.69 -15.54
CA ARG A 41 -36.95 43.72 -16.59
C ARG A 41 -36.74 44.40 -17.94
N ASP A 42 -37.69 45.22 -18.36
CA ASP A 42 -37.65 45.90 -19.66
C ASP A 42 -36.46 46.87 -19.69
N TRP A 43 -36.23 47.61 -18.60
CA TRP A 43 -35.07 48.47 -18.47
C TRP A 43 -33.74 47.70 -18.54
N LEU A 44 -33.64 46.52 -17.90
CA LEU A 44 -32.46 45.66 -17.98
C LEU A 44 -32.22 45.16 -19.41
N ALA A 45 -33.28 44.75 -20.10
CA ALA A 45 -33.22 44.29 -21.49
C ALA A 45 -32.77 45.41 -22.45
N ASP A 46 -33.39 46.59 -22.36
CA ASP A 46 -33.02 47.77 -23.15
C ASP A 46 -31.56 48.20 -22.93
N ASN A 47 -31.03 47.87 -21.76
CA ASN A 47 -29.66 48.19 -21.37
C ASN A 47 -28.67 47.04 -21.57
N ALA A 48 -29.10 45.89 -22.09
CA ALA A 48 -28.29 44.68 -22.25
C ALA A 48 -27.53 44.28 -20.96
N LEU A 49 -28.20 44.41 -19.81
CA LEU A 49 -27.66 44.06 -18.50
C LEU A 49 -28.08 42.65 -18.09
N THR A 50 -27.14 41.89 -17.53
CA THR A 50 -27.46 40.65 -16.81
C THR A 50 -27.76 40.98 -15.36
N ALA A 51 -28.92 40.56 -14.84
CA ALA A 51 -29.31 40.82 -13.46
C ALA A 51 -29.37 39.54 -12.62
N ILE A 52 -28.87 39.64 -11.38
CA ILE A 52 -29.14 38.66 -10.32
C ILE A 52 -30.07 39.35 -9.32
N LEU A 53 -31.20 38.70 -9.04
CA LEU A 53 -32.16 39.13 -8.04
C LEU A 53 -32.13 38.13 -6.89
N THR A 54 -31.86 38.56 -5.66
CA THR A 54 -32.02 37.71 -4.47
C THR A 54 -33.32 38.09 -3.76
N ALA A 55 -34.09 37.08 -3.34
CA ALA A 55 -35.34 37.24 -2.62
C ALA A 55 -35.45 36.15 -1.56
N LYS A 56 -35.96 36.47 -0.37
CA LYS A 56 -36.20 35.48 0.68
C LYS A 56 -37.55 34.79 0.42
N THR A 57 -37.56 33.47 0.62
CA THR A 57 -38.78 32.67 0.58
C THR A 57 -39.09 32.23 2.01
N GLU A 58 -40.23 32.62 2.57
CA GLU A 58 -40.65 32.14 3.90
C GLU A 58 -41.18 30.71 3.80
N SER A 59 -40.71 29.80 4.67
CA SER A 59 -40.91 28.35 4.52
C SER A 59 -42.09 27.76 5.30
N ARG A 60 -43.03 28.55 5.83
CA ARG A 60 -43.97 28.01 6.84
C ARG A 60 -45.47 28.31 6.73
N SER A 61 -45.98 28.78 5.60
CA SER A 61 -47.42 28.74 5.35
C SER A 61 -47.73 28.58 3.88
N SER A 62 -48.52 27.56 3.57
CA SER A 62 -49.05 27.23 2.24
C SER A 62 -50.07 28.23 1.70
N GLU A 63 -50.12 29.47 2.22
CA GLU A 63 -51.15 30.45 1.86
C GLU A 63 -50.61 31.75 1.24
N THR A 64 -49.32 32.05 1.31
CA THR A 64 -48.75 33.21 0.61
C THR A 64 -47.27 33.03 0.30
N ALA A 65 -46.96 32.37 -0.83
CA ALA A 65 -45.69 32.64 -1.49
C ALA A 65 -45.75 34.06 -2.05
N ASN A 66 -45.45 35.08 -1.23
CA ASN A 66 -45.57 36.51 -1.59
C ASN A 66 -44.85 36.87 -2.91
N TYR A 67 -43.91 36.02 -3.36
CA TYR A 67 -43.13 36.22 -4.57
C TYR A 67 -43.22 35.07 -5.59
N GLY A 68 -44.24 34.21 -5.51
CA GLY A 68 -44.45 33.14 -6.48
C GLY A 68 -44.55 33.64 -7.93
N PHE A 69 -45.04 34.87 -8.11
CA PHE A 69 -45.14 35.51 -9.42
C PHE A 69 -43.79 35.84 -10.06
N LEU A 70 -42.74 36.09 -9.26
CA LEU A 70 -41.38 36.40 -9.75
C LEU A 70 -40.85 35.30 -10.67
N GLN A 71 -41.17 34.04 -10.34
CA GLN A 71 -40.71 32.87 -11.07
C GLN A 71 -41.20 32.86 -12.53
N PHE A 72 -42.33 33.50 -12.82
CA PHE A 72 -42.84 33.62 -14.19
C PHE A 72 -42.16 34.75 -14.97
N MET A 73 -41.69 35.79 -14.27
CA MET A 73 -41.12 37.02 -14.85
C MET A 73 -39.63 36.92 -15.18
N VAL A 74 -38.90 36.02 -14.52
CA VAL A 74 -37.46 35.80 -14.75
C VAL A 74 -37.20 34.64 -15.72
N ASP A 75 -36.03 34.68 -16.37
CA ASP A 75 -35.57 33.65 -17.30
C ASP A 75 -34.99 32.42 -16.58
N CYS A 76 -34.28 32.64 -15.48
CA CYS A 76 -33.66 31.59 -14.68
C CYS A 76 -34.08 31.71 -13.21
N VAL A 77 -34.43 30.58 -12.59
CA VAL A 77 -34.78 30.51 -11.16
C VAL A 77 -33.85 29.49 -10.51
N VAL A 78 -33.07 29.99 -9.55
CA VAL A 78 -32.19 29.18 -8.71
C VAL A 78 -32.72 29.22 -7.28
N ARG A 79 -33.07 28.06 -6.75
CA ARG A 79 -33.60 27.88 -5.41
C ARG A 79 -32.49 27.41 -4.48
N LEU A 80 -32.28 28.13 -3.39
CA LEU A 80 -31.36 27.75 -2.31
C LEU A 80 -32.19 27.36 -1.10
N GLU A 81 -32.06 26.12 -0.65
CA GLU A 81 -32.79 25.61 0.50
C GLU A 81 -31.83 25.15 1.59
N ARG A 82 -32.24 25.34 2.83
CA ARG A 82 -31.58 24.78 4.01
C ARG A 82 -32.60 23.97 4.77
N HIS A 83 -32.34 22.68 4.91
CA HIS A 83 -33.15 21.77 5.72
C HIS A 83 -32.27 21.07 6.76
N GLN A 84 -32.91 20.46 7.76
CA GLN A 84 -32.22 19.62 8.73
C GLN A 84 -32.48 18.16 8.41
N GLU A 85 -31.40 17.40 8.26
CA GLU A 85 -31.42 15.94 8.12
C GLU A 85 -30.59 15.37 9.27
N ASP A 86 -31.18 14.53 10.11
CA ASP A 86 -30.51 13.93 11.28
C ASP A 86 -29.76 14.94 12.19
N ARG A 87 -30.36 16.11 12.44
CA ARG A 87 -29.79 17.25 13.20
C ARG A 87 -28.61 17.95 12.52
N ILE A 88 -28.28 17.59 11.29
CA ILE A 88 -27.26 18.24 10.48
C ILE A 88 -27.95 19.18 9.50
N SER A 89 -27.45 20.41 9.40
CA SER A 89 -27.96 21.36 8.44
C SER A 89 -27.38 21.04 7.07
N VAL A 90 -28.24 20.69 6.12
CA VAL A 90 -27.88 20.48 4.72
C VAL A 90 -28.36 21.69 3.92
N GLN A 91 -27.50 22.17 3.02
CA GLN A 91 -27.84 23.24 2.08
C GLN A 91 -27.87 22.67 0.68
N THR A 92 -28.91 22.99 -0.08
CA THR A 92 -29.07 22.54 -1.46
C THR A 92 -29.30 23.73 -2.39
N LEU A 93 -28.88 23.55 -3.63
CA LEU A 93 -29.11 24.42 -4.76
C LEU A 93 -29.87 23.63 -5.81
N GLN A 94 -30.95 24.19 -6.34
CA GLN A 94 -31.71 23.59 -7.43
C GLN A 94 -32.03 24.64 -8.48
N ILE A 95 -31.84 24.29 -9.75
CA ILE A 95 -32.35 25.10 -10.87
C ILE A 95 -33.77 24.61 -11.13
N THR A 96 -34.78 25.45 -10.89
CA THR A 96 -36.19 25.08 -11.13
C THR A 96 -36.64 25.43 -12.53
N LYS A 97 -35.99 26.43 -13.15
CA LYS A 97 -36.30 26.94 -14.48
C LYS A 97 -35.09 27.58 -15.12
N TYR A 98 -34.88 27.33 -16.41
CA TYR A 98 -33.95 28.08 -17.25
C TYR A 98 -34.53 28.18 -18.67
N ARG A 99 -35.03 29.36 -19.05
CA ARG A 99 -35.57 29.59 -20.40
C ARG A 99 -34.43 29.57 -21.43
N GLY A 100 -34.64 28.86 -22.53
CA GLY A 100 -33.72 28.83 -23.67
C GLY A 100 -32.49 27.93 -23.52
N SER A 101 -32.35 27.20 -22.41
CA SER A 101 -31.23 26.29 -22.17
C SER A 101 -31.67 25.02 -21.44
N GLY A 102 -30.97 23.91 -21.65
CA GLY A 102 -31.12 22.70 -20.85
C GLY A 102 -30.50 22.89 -19.46
N TYR A 103 -31.14 22.36 -18.42
CA TYR A 103 -30.62 22.38 -17.06
C TYR A 103 -30.87 21.04 -16.37
N ALA A 104 -30.09 20.76 -15.32
CA ALA A 104 -30.31 19.61 -14.48
C ALA A 104 -31.28 20.00 -13.35
N ALA A 105 -32.43 19.34 -13.29
CA ALA A 105 -33.49 19.61 -12.31
C ALA A 105 -33.25 18.96 -10.93
N ALA A 106 -32.11 18.30 -10.73
CA ALA A 106 -31.74 17.67 -9.48
C ALA A 106 -31.38 18.71 -8.40
N GLU A 107 -31.51 18.32 -7.13
CA GLU A 107 -30.96 19.08 -6.02
C GLU A 107 -29.46 18.79 -5.89
N PHE A 108 -28.69 19.87 -5.77
CA PHE A 108 -27.24 19.81 -5.65
C PHE A 108 -26.84 20.28 -4.26
N PRO A 109 -26.01 19.53 -3.53
CA PRO A 109 -25.53 19.98 -2.25
C PRO A 109 -24.62 21.20 -2.43
N LEU A 110 -24.76 22.15 -1.52
CA LEU A 110 -24.08 23.44 -1.53
C LEU A 110 -23.22 23.55 -0.27
N SER A 111 -21.97 23.97 -0.41
CA SER A 111 -21.15 24.37 0.74
C SER A 111 -20.46 25.71 0.50
N PHE A 112 -20.09 26.36 1.59
CA PHE A 112 -19.38 27.63 1.61
C PHE A 112 -17.98 27.38 2.16
N GLY A 113 -16.98 27.55 1.30
CA GLY A 113 -15.57 27.38 1.64
C GLY A 113 -14.79 28.69 1.59
N PRO A 114 -13.49 28.65 1.91
CA PRO A 114 -12.58 29.80 1.74
C PRO A 114 -12.50 30.30 0.30
N SER A 115 -12.76 29.43 -0.67
CA SER A 115 -12.83 29.68 -2.12
C SER A 115 -14.17 30.26 -2.59
N GLY A 116 -15.15 30.43 -1.69
CA GLY A 116 -16.51 30.88 -2.01
C GLY A 116 -17.52 29.73 -2.04
N ILE A 117 -18.45 29.77 -3.00
CA ILE A 117 -19.54 28.80 -3.13
C ILE A 117 -19.06 27.56 -3.89
N GLU A 118 -19.21 26.39 -3.29
CA GLU A 118 -18.96 25.10 -3.95
C GLU A 118 -20.27 24.32 -4.10
N VAL A 119 -20.60 23.94 -5.35
CA VAL A 119 -21.78 23.14 -5.68
C VAL A 119 -21.33 21.72 -5.99
N GLY A 120 -21.88 20.74 -5.27
CA GLY A 120 -21.60 19.33 -5.52
C GLY A 120 -22.18 18.88 -6.85
N ALA A 121 -21.35 18.32 -7.73
CA ALA A 121 -21.82 17.83 -9.02
C ALA A 121 -22.41 16.41 -8.89
N THR A 122 -23.61 16.17 -9.43
CA THR A 122 -24.24 14.84 -9.50
C THR A 122 -23.78 13.98 -10.68
N LYS A 123 -22.87 14.48 -11.54
CA LYS A 123 -22.36 13.65 -12.64
C LYS A 123 -21.77 12.38 -12.03
N ALA A 124 -22.42 11.25 -12.32
CA ALA A 124 -21.85 9.95 -12.07
C ALA A 124 -20.48 9.95 -12.77
N PRO A 125 -19.39 9.70 -12.04
CA PRO A 125 -18.08 9.62 -12.65
C PRO A 125 -18.13 8.61 -13.79
N GLY A 126 -17.60 8.99 -14.95
CA GLY A 126 -17.58 8.09 -16.10
C GLY A 126 -16.73 6.86 -15.79
N ILE A 127 -17.13 5.68 -16.26
CA ILE A 127 -16.38 4.43 -16.05
C ILE A 127 -15.21 4.35 -17.05
N GLY A 128 -14.34 5.37 -17.06
CA GLY A 128 -13.31 5.57 -18.08
C GLY A 128 -11.92 5.92 -17.55
N HIS A 129 -11.64 5.65 -16.26
CA HIS A 129 -10.33 5.91 -15.68
C HIS A 129 -9.26 4.99 -16.30
N LYS A 130 -8.05 5.52 -16.47
CA LYS A 130 -6.92 4.73 -16.99
C LYS A 130 -6.42 3.78 -15.90
N ALA A 131 -6.30 2.49 -16.24
CA ALA A 131 -5.70 1.50 -15.36
C ALA A 131 -4.18 1.44 -15.62
N SER A 132 -3.39 1.91 -14.66
CA SER A 132 -1.92 1.80 -14.74
C SER A 132 -1.45 0.41 -14.32
N THR A 133 -0.42 -0.10 -14.99
CA THR A 133 0.27 -1.34 -14.61
C THR A 133 1.41 -1.09 -13.62
N GLN A 134 1.73 0.17 -13.32
CA GLN A 134 2.80 0.53 -12.40
C GLN A 134 2.50 0.08 -10.97
N ARG A 135 3.47 -0.58 -10.35
CA ARG A 135 3.44 -0.98 -8.93
C ARG A 135 3.97 0.13 -8.04
N LEU A 136 3.31 0.31 -6.89
CA LEU A 136 3.72 1.18 -5.81
C LEU A 136 3.90 0.36 -4.54
N SER A 137 5.07 0.50 -3.93
CA SER A 137 5.33 -0.08 -2.62
C SER A 137 4.43 0.56 -1.56
N ALA A 138 3.82 -0.29 -0.74
CA ALA A 138 3.06 0.09 0.44
C ALA A 138 3.95 0.53 1.62
N GLY A 139 5.28 0.51 1.44
CA GLY A 139 6.25 0.81 2.49
C GLY A 139 6.63 -0.39 3.37
N PHE A 140 6.15 -1.58 3.00
CA PHE A 140 6.42 -2.83 3.70
C PHE A 140 6.79 -3.91 2.69
N GLU A 141 8.05 -4.30 2.65
CA GLU A 141 8.55 -5.31 1.71
C GLU A 141 7.72 -6.61 1.75
N ARG A 142 7.38 -7.08 2.95
CA ARG A 142 6.55 -8.29 3.11
C ARG A 142 5.10 -8.10 2.66
N LEU A 143 4.49 -6.94 2.89
CA LEU A 143 3.14 -6.68 2.39
C LEU A 143 3.16 -6.58 0.86
N ASP A 144 4.18 -5.93 0.31
CA ASP A 144 4.37 -5.81 -1.12
C ASP A 144 4.54 -7.19 -1.76
N ALA A 145 5.33 -8.08 -1.15
CA ALA A 145 5.45 -9.47 -1.57
C ALA A 145 4.10 -10.21 -1.52
N MET A 146 3.32 -10.02 -0.45
CA MET A 146 1.97 -10.59 -0.36
C MET A 146 1.00 -10.03 -1.42
N LEU A 147 1.24 -8.82 -1.94
CA LEU A 147 0.45 -8.17 -3.00
C LEU A 147 1.03 -8.38 -4.41
N GLY A 148 2.08 -9.21 -4.56
CA GLY A 148 2.72 -9.44 -5.85
C GLY A 148 3.52 -8.24 -6.38
N GLY A 149 4.18 -7.51 -5.47
CA GLY A 149 5.01 -6.33 -5.76
C GLY A 149 4.41 -4.99 -5.34
N GLY A 150 3.37 -4.99 -4.50
CA GLY A 150 2.69 -3.78 -4.02
C GLY A 150 1.39 -3.44 -4.76
N VAL A 151 0.83 -2.28 -4.47
CA VAL A 151 -0.47 -1.82 -5.01
C VAL A 151 -0.31 -1.20 -6.41
N PHE A 152 -1.36 -1.18 -7.22
CA PHE A 152 -1.31 -0.48 -8.50
C PHE A 152 -1.43 1.04 -8.32
N ARG A 153 -0.71 1.82 -9.14
CA ARG A 153 -0.93 3.27 -9.20
C ARG A 153 -2.36 3.59 -9.63
N GLY A 154 -3.00 4.52 -8.93
CA GLY A 154 -4.39 4.93 -9.18
C GLY A 154 -5.44 3.93 -8.68
N SER A 155 -5.02 2.83 -8.05
CA SER A 155 -5.95 1.87 -7.44
C SER A 155 -6.39 2.31 -6.05
N SER A 156 -7.51 1.74 -5.59
CA SER A 156 -8.00 1.91 -4.22
C SER A 156 -7.76 0.68 -3.36
N THR A 157 -7.14 0.90 -2.19
CA THR A 157 -6.88 -0.11 -1.18
C THR A 157 -7.71 0.17 0.06
N LEU A 158 -8.55 -0.79 0.46
CA LEU A 158 -9.36 -0.74 1.67
C LEU A 158 -8.70 -1.57 2.78
N ILE A 159 -8.52 -0.97 3.95
CA ILE A 159 -8.06 -1.63 5.17
C ILE A 159 -9.21 -1.66 6.19
N THR A 160 -9.74 -2.85 6.46
CA THR A 160 -10.83 -3.03 7.43
C THR A 160 -10.32 -3.67 8.72
N GLY A 161 -11.02 -3.45 9.83
CA GLY A 161 -10.80 -4.18 11.07
C GLY A 161 -11.35 -3.45 12.28
N VAL A 162 -11.47 -4.16 13.40
CA VAL A 162 -11.93 -3.59 14.66
C VAL A 162 -10.96 -2.50 15.18
N PRO A 163 -11.39 -1.59 16.08
CA PRO A 163 -10.48 -0.60 16.69
C PRO A 163 -9.22 -1.25 17.31
N GLY A 164 -8.08 -0.57 17.19
CA GLY A 164 -6.81 -1.03 17.78
C GLY A 164 -5.97 -2.01 16.92
N THR A 165 -6.48 -2.47 15.77
CA THR A 165 -5.79 -3.40 14.86
C THR A 165 -4.69 -2.78 13.99
N SER A 166 -4.31 -1.52 14.23
CA SER A 166 -3.21 -0.81 13.53
C SER A 166 -3.48 -0.37 12.08
N LYS A 167 -4.74 -0.13 11.73
CA LYS A 167 -5.14 0.42 10.42
C LYS A 167 -4.44 1.76 10.10
N THR A 168 -4.54 2.72 11.01
CA THR A 168 -3.88 4.04 10.92
C THR A 168 -2.37 3.90 10.75
N THR A 169 -1.77 2.90 11.40
CA THR A 169 -0.33 2.65 11.29
C THR A 169 0.08 2.17 9.89
N LEU A 170 -0.69 1.25 9.29
CA LEU A 170 -0.46 0.83 7.90
C LEU A 170 -0.66 2.01 6.93
N ALA A 171 -1.70 2.81 7.14
CA ALA A 171 -1.97 3.99 6.32
C ALA A 171 -0.86 5.06 6.43
N GLY A 172 -0.35 5.27 7.65
CA GLY A 172 0.79 6.14 7.91
C GLY A 172 2.05 5.71 7.18
N LYS A 173 2.38 4.41 7.20
CA LYS A 173 3.56 3.89 6.49
C LYS A 173 3.42 4.03 4.97
N PHE A 174 2.24 3.77 4.42
CA PHE A 174 2.00 3.96 2.99
C PHE A 174 2.29 5.40 2.55
N ILE A 175 1.82 6.39 3.32
CA ILE A 175 2.07 7.81 3.04
C ILE A 175 3.54 8.19 3.24
N GLU A 176 4.19 7.66 4.28
CA GLU A 176 5.63 7.86 4.48
C GLU A 176 6.42 7.34 3.26
N ALA A 177 6.11 6.13 2.79
CA ALA A 177 6.76 5.54 1.63
C ALA A 177 6.51 6.34 0.35
N ALA A 178 5.31 6.90 0.16
CA ALA A 178 5.02 7.82 -0.93
C ALA A 178 5.84 9.11 -0.85
N CYS A 179 5.91 9.72 0.34
CA CYS A 179 6.69 10.93 0.54
C CYS A 179 8.21 10.70 0.37
N GLN A 180 8.73 9.53 0.77
CA GLN A 180 10.12 9.13 0.54
C GLN A 180 10.47 8.98 -0.95
N ARG A 181 9.47 8.68 -1.81
CA ARG A 181 9.60 8.71 -3.27
C ARG A 181 9.48 10.12 -3.87
N GLY A 182 9.30 11.15 -3.04
CA GLY A 182 9.08 12.53 -3.49
C GLY A 182 7.65 12.80 -4.00
N GLU A 183 6.70 11.92 -3.69
CA GLU A 183 5.31 12.05 -4.15
C GLU A 183 4.50 12.95 -3.21
N ARG A 184 3.87 13.99 -3.75
CA ARG A 184 2.89 14.78 -3.01
C ARG A 184 1.77 13.90 -2.48
N SER A 185 1.45 14.03 -1.21
CA SER A 185 0.59 13.11 -0.48
C SER A 185 -0.41 13.86 0.40
N LEU A 186 -1.65 13.38 0.45
CA LEU A 186 -2.73 13.95 1.26
C LEU A 186 -3.20 12.93 2.31
N PHE A 187 -3.19 13.30 3.59
CA PHE A 187 -3.72 12.49 4.67
C PHE A 187 -4.97 13.17 5.24
N VAL A 188 -6.14 12.56 5.09
CA VAL A 188 -7.41 13.02 5.66
C VAL A 188 -7.74 12.15 6.88
N SER A 189 -7.86 12.78 8.05
CA SER A 189 -8.35 12.13 9.27
C SER A 189 -9.66 12.74 9.74
N PHE A 190 -10.57 11.91 10.23
CA PHE A 190 -11.88 12.33 10.73
C PHE A 190 -12.03 12.28 12.26
N ASP A 191 -11.18 11.52 12.95
CA ASP A 191 -11.29 11.30 14.39
C ASP A 191 -10.10 11.89 15.18
N GLU A 192 -8.93 12.08 14.55
CA GLU A 192 -7.70 12.49 15.24
C GLU A 192 -7.05 13.76 14.64
N SER A 193 -6.38 14.54 15.50
CA SER A 193 -5.61 15.70 15.04
C SER A 193 -4.34 15.27 14.33
N ALA A 194 -3.88 16.06 13.36
CA ALA A 194 -2.63 15.79 12.63
C ALA A 194 -1.43 15.62 13.58
N GLU A 195 -1.34 16.44 14.64
CA GLU A 195 -0.28 16.34 15.64
C GLU A 195 -0.34 15.03 16.44
N GLN A 196 -1.54 14.60 16.82
CA GLN A 196 -1.74 13.33 17.52
C GLN A 196 -1.34 12.14 16.65
N ILE A 197 -1.77 12.13 15.38
CA ILE A 197 -1.39 11.08 14.42
C ILE A 197 0.12 11.04 14.23
N MET A 198 0.77 12.19 14.00
CA MET A 198 2.22 12.27 13.84
C MET A 198 2.96 11.76 15.08
N ARG A 199 2.49 12.09 16.29
CA ARG A 199 3.06 11.59 17.55
C ARG A 199 2.94 10.07 17.66
N ASN A 200 1.73 9.53 17.45
CA ASN A 200 1.44 8.11 17.60
C ASN A 200 2.17 7.26 16.54
N LEU A 201 2.34 7.78 15.32
CA LEU A 201 3.10 7.10 14.26
C LEU A 201 4.61 7.17 14.51
N SER A 202 5.11 8.27 15.10
CA SER A 202 6.52 8.40 15.43
C SER A 202 6.98 7.39 16.48
N SER A 203 6.11 6.94 17.39
CA SER A 203 6.48 5.93 18.41
C SER A 203 6.64 4.51 17.84
N VAL A 204 6.25 4.30 16.58
CA VAL A 204 6.40 3.03 15.87
C VAL A 204 7.27 3.20 14.62
N GLY A 205 8.20 4.16 14.65
CA GLY A 205 9.21 4.35 13.60
C GLY A 205 8.69 4.94 12.29
N ILE A 206 7.53 5.61 12.28
CA ILE A 206 6.99 6.30 11.09
C ILE A 206 7.08 7.81 11.28
N ALA A 207 7.90 8.48 10.48
CA ALA A 207 8.23 9.90 10.62
C ALA A 207 7.54 10.76 9.55
N LEU A 208 6.31 11.22 9.83
CA LEU A 208 5.56 12.10 8.91
C LEU A 208 5.95 13.59 9.01
N LYS A 209 6.44 14.03 10.18
CA LYS A 209 6.72 15.45 10.47
C LYS A 209 7.69 16.12 9.48
N PRO A 210 8.78 15.48 9.02
CA PRO A 210 9.65 16.07 8.00
C PRO A 210 8.93 16.32 6.67
N HIS A 211 8.05 15.41 6.26
CA HIS A 211 7.31 15.50 5.01
C HIS A 211 6.26 16.63 5.04
N VAL A 212 5.62 16.85 6.20
CA VAL A 212 4.74 18.01 6.39
C VAL A 212 5.52 19.32 6.28
N LYS A 213 6.68 19.42 6.93
CA LYS A 213 7.53 20.62 6.87
C LYS A 213 8.02 20.93 5.45
N SER A 214 8.32 19.90 4.66
CA SER A 214 8.76 20.05 3.27
C SER A 214 7.64 20.45 2.30
N GLY A 215 6.37 20.39 2.73
CA GLY A 215 5.21 20.61 1.86
C GLY A 215 4.83 19.41 0.97
N LEU A 216 5.57 18.29 1.05
CA LEU A 216 5.23 17.04 0.35
C LEU A 216 3.96 16.37 0.92
N LEU A 217 3.74 16.48 2.22
CA LEU A 217 2.57 15.92 2.89
C LEU A 217 1.65 17.03 3.40
N ARG A 218 0.40 17.03 2.96
CA ARG A 218 -0.67 17.83 3.58
C ARG A 218 -1.53 16.92 4.45
N MET A 219 -1.72 17.31 5.72
CA MET A 219 -2.64 16.63 6.63
C MET A 219 -3.88 17.50 6.85
N HIS A 220 -5.06 16.90 6.74
CA HIS A 220 -6.33 17.53 7.02
C HIS A 220 -7.08 16.73 8.10
N SER A 221 -7.30 17.36 9.25
CA SER A 221 -8.16 16.81 10.30
C SER A 221 -9.53 17.46 10.20
N ALA A 222 -10.54 16.68 9.87
CA ALA A 222 -11.94 17.07 9.90
C ALA A 222 -12.58 16.49 11.17
N ARG A 223 -13.50 17.22 11.81
CA ARG A 223 -14.43 16.61 12.77
C ARG A 223 -15.73 16.31 12.02
N THR A 224 -16.35 15.17 12.32
CA THR A 224 -17.59 14.72 11.67
C THR A 224 -18.85 15.35 12.23
N GLU A 225 -18.78 15.97 13.41
CA GLU A 225 -19.90 16.60 14.08
C GLU A 225 -20.27 17.94 13.42
N GLY A 226 -21.56 18.11 13.09
CA GLY A 226 -22.11 19.37 12.60
C GLY A 226 -21.85 19.69 11.13
N ILE A 227 -21.20 18.80 10.39
CA ILE A 227 -20.92 18.92 8.95
C ILE A 227 -21.58 17.76 8.22
N SER A 228 -22.17 18.02 7.05
CA SER A 228 -22.77 16.97 6.22
C SER A 228 -21.73 16.16 5.45
N ALA A 229 -22.06 14.93 5.08
CA ALA A 229 -21.21 14.09 4.23
C ALA A 229 -20.83 14.79 2.90
N GLU A 230 -21.78 15.50 2.28
CA GLU A 230 -21.53 16.23 1.03
C GLU A 230 -20.56 17.40 1.21
N GLU A 231 -20.66 18.12 2.33
CA GLU A 231 -19.71 19.18 2.64
C GLU A 231 -18.30 18.63 2.87
N HIS A 232 -18.15 17.46 3.50
CA HIS A 232 -16.86 16.79 3.58
C HIS A 232 -16.30 16.45 2.19
N LEU A 233 -17.12 15.94 1.27
CA LEU A 233 -16.70 15.66 -0.10
C LEU A 233 -16.24 16.91 -0.84
N LEU A 234 -16.94 18.02 -0.69
CA LEU A 234 -16.57 19.30 -1.30
C LEU A 234 -15.24 19.82 -0.76
N ARG A 235 -15.07 19.83 0.57
CA ARG A 235 -13.80 20.25 1.22
C ARG A 235 -12.63 19.36 0.80
N ILE A 236 -12.80 18.04 0.78
CA ILE A 236 -11.77 17.11 0.34
C ILE A 236 -11.46 17.33 -1.15
N SER A 237 -12.47 17.54 -1.98
CA SER A 237 -12.30 17.85 -3.40
C SER A 237 -11.50 19.14 -3.62
N ALA A 238 -11.73 20.18 -2.81
CA ALA A 238 -10.96 21.41 -2.84
C ALA A 238 -9.49 21.18 -2.48
N LEU A 239 -9.23 20.39 -1.43
CA LEU A 239 -7.86 20.02 -1.02
C LEU A 239 -7.12 19.23 -2.11
N ILE A 240 -7.81 18.30 -2.77
CA ILE A 240 -7.25 17.54 -3.89
C ILE A 240 -6.86 18.49 -5.04
N ARG A 241 -7.76 19.42 -5.43
CA ARG A 241 -7.48 20.42 -6.49
C ARG A 241 -6.28 21.31 -6.16
N GLU A 242 -6.19 21.75 -4.92
CA GLU A 242 -5.13 22.67 -4.46
C GLU A 242 -3.78 21.97 -4.33
N HIS A 243 -3.74 20.79 -3.69
CA HIS A 243 -2.48 20.10 -3.37
C HIS A 243 -2.00 19.17 -4.50
N ARG A 244 -2.91 18.71 -5.37
CA ARG A 244 -2.66 17.74 -6.45
C ARG A 244 -1.82 16.54 -5.98
N PRO A 245 -2.31 15.76 -5.00
CA PRO A 245 -1.58 14.60 -4.48
C PRO A 245 -1.49 13.47 -5.51
N HIS A 246 -0.45 12.64 -5.43
CA HIS A 246 -0.35 11.37 -6.16
C HIS A 246 -0.81 10.19 -5.29
N CYS A 247 -0.74 10.34 -3.96
CA CYS A 247 -1.19 9.35 -2.99
C CYS A 247 -2.09 10.03 -1.94
N MET A 248 -3.14 9.33 -1.53
CA MET A 248 -4.08 9.84 -0.55
C MET A 248 -4.45 8.76 0.48
N VAL A 249 -4.57 9.18 1.74
CA VAL A 249 -5.13 8.39 2.83
C VAL A 249 -6.41 9.01 3.37
N ILE A 250 -7.40 8.17 3.67
CA ILE A 250 -8.62 8.54 4.41
C ILE A 250 -8.76 7.62 5.62
N ASP A 251 -8.73 8.19 6.84
CA ASP A 251 -8.68 7.43 8.09
C ASP A 251 -9.63 7.98 9.19
N PRO A 252 -10.76 7.30 9.49
CA PRO A 252 -11.43 6.29 8.69
C PRO A 252 -12.53 6.87 7.80
N LEU A 253 -12.78 6.25 6.65
CA LEU A 253 -13.89 6.64 5.75
C LEU A 253 -15.27 6.39 6.39
N THR A 254 -15.37 5.40 7.28
CA THR A 254 -16.59 5.13 8.06
C THR A 254 -17.01 6.30 8.93
N ALA A 255 -16.11 7.24 9.23
CA ALA A 255 -16.47 8.44 9.97
C ALA A 255 -17.47 9.33 9.20
N ILE A 256 -17.49 9.30 7.86
CA ILE A 256 -18.49 10.01 7.04
C ILE A 256 -19.92 9.54 7.34
N ALA A 257 -20.09 8.27 7.77
CA ALA A 257 -21.39 7.75 8.16
C ALA A 257 -21.93 8.39 9.46
N LYS A 258 -21.08 9.02 10.29
CA LYS A 258 -21.51 9.78 11.47
C LYS A 258 -22.11 11.15 11.10
N SER A 259 -21.94 11.59 9.86
CA SER A 259 -22.28 12.93 9.35
C SER A 259 -23.62 12.98 8.58
N GLY A 260 -24.53 12.05 8.84
CA GLY A 260 -25.90 12.06 8.30
C GLY A 260 -26.45 10.66 8.01
N ALA A 261 -27.48 10.59 7.17
CA ALA A 261 -28.11 9.33 6.79
C ALA A 261 -27.14 8.36 6.09
N LEU A 262 -27.17 7.08 6.46
CA LEU A 262 -26.24 6.05 5.98
C LEU A 262 -26.23 5.93 4.44
N GLY A 263 -27.38 6.07 3.79
CA GLY A 263 -27.49 6.01 2.32
C GLY A 263 -26.79 7.17 1.61
N ALA A 264 -26.91 8.39 2.16
CA ALA A 264 -26.21 9.56 1.67
C ALA A 264 -24.69 9.41 1.88
N ALA A 265 -24.27 8.96 3.07
CA ALA A 265 -22.85 8.71 3.37
C ALA A 265 -22.22 7.67 2.43
N ARG A 266 -22.93 6.59 2.11
CA ARG A 266 -22.51 5.59 1.11
C ARG A 266 -22.30 6.21 -0.27
N THR A 267 -23.28 6.99 -0.73
CA THR A 267 -23.22 7.64 -2.04
C THR A 267 -22.04 8.61 -2.12
N VAL A 268 -21.83 9.39 -1.07
CA VAL A 268 -20.70 10.32 -0.94
C VAL A 268 -19.36 9.58 -0.94
N ALA A 269 -19.23 8.51 -0.15
CA ALA A 269 -18.02 7.69 -0.10
C ALA A 269 -17.67 7.12 -1.49
N ASN A 270 -18.67 6.63 -2.23
CA ASN A 270 -18.47 6.11 -3.58
C ASN A 270 -18.01 7.22 -4.54
N ARG A 271 -18.68 8.38 -4.52
CA ARG A 271 -18.30 9.54 -5.34
C ARG A 271 -16.87 10.01 -5.05
N LEU A 272 -16.47 9.99 -3.78
CA LEU A 272 -15.10 10.32 -3.39
C LEU A 272 -14.09 9.33 -3.99
N ILE A 273 -14.31 8.03 -3.84
CA ILE A 273 -13.41 7.00 -4.35
C ILE A 273 -13.28 7.10 -5.88
N TYR A 274 -14.40 7.25 -6.59
CA TYR A 274 -14.37 7.38 -8.04
C TYR A 274 -13.67 8.65 -8.51
N ARG A 275 -13.90 9.78 -7.84
CA ARG A 275 -13.18 11.03 -8.16
C ARG A 275 -11.67 10.84 -8.02
N VAL A 276 -11.23 10.22 -6.93
CA VAL A 276 -9.81 9.97 -6.66
C VAL A 276 -9.21 9.04 -7.73
N LYS A 277 -9.96 8.04 -8.19
CA LYS A 277 -9.59 7.17 -9.32
C LYS A 277 -9.49 7.92 -10.65
N ASP A 278 -10.45 8.80 -10.96
CA ASP A 278 -10.45 9.61 -12.18
C ASP A 278 -9.26 10.58 -12.25
N GLU A 279 -8.78 11.05 -11.09
CA GLU A 279 -7.58 11.88 -10.96
C GLU A 279 -6.27 11.05 -10.89
N GLU A 280 -6.34 9.72 -11.10
CA GLU A 280 -5.21 8.78 -11.06
C GLU A 280 -4.43 8.76 -9.72
N ILE A 281 -5.11 9.15 -8.63
CA ILE A 281 -4.54 9.21 -7.29
C ILE A 281 -4.59 7.83 -6.65
N THR A 282 -3.49 7.36 -6.09
CA THR A 282 -3.45 6.06 -5.38
C THR A 282 -4.05 6.24 -3.99
N LEU A 283 -5.15 5.53 -3.72
CA LEU A 283 -5.95 5.73 -2.52
C LEU A 283 -5.78 4.58 -1.54
N MET A 284 -5.52 4.91 -0.27
CA MET A 284 -5.62 3.97 0.84
C MET A 284 -6.67 4.46 1.84
N VAL A 285 -7.67 3.63 2.11
CA VAL A 285 -8.79 3.97 2.98
C VAL A 285 -8.83 3.00 4.14
N THR A 286 -9.06 3.50 5.34
CA THR A 286 -9.40 2.64 6.47
C THR A 286 -10.91 2.68 6.73
N ALA A 287 -11.43 1.55 7.20
CA ALA A 287 -12.82 1.44 7.63
C ALA A 287 -12.89 0.62 8.91
N LEU A 288 -13.69 1.10 9.86
CA LEU A 288 -14.01 0.34 11.06
C LEU A 288 -14.97 -0.79 10.69
N SER A 289 -14.71 -1.97 11.26
CA SER A 289 -15.63 -3.10 11.23
C SER A 289 -16.06 -3.41 12.66
N GLU A 290 -17.33 -3.71 12.85
CA GLU A 290 -17.86 -4.16 14.16
C GLU A 290 -17.56 -5.63 14.43
N THR A 291 -17.21 -6.40 13.39
CA THR A 291 -16.95 -7.84 13.49
C THR A 291 -15.48 -8.18 13.26
N GLU A 292 -14.98 -9.21 13.94
CA GLU A 292 -13.58 -9.66 13.85
C GLU A 292 -13.29 -10.53 12.61
N GLY A 293 -14.29 -10.83 11.78
CA GLY A 293 -14.17 -11.70 10.62
C GLY A 293 -14.49 -11.02 9.28
N PRO A 294 -13.94 -11.52 8.16
CA PRO A 294 -14.24 -11.00 6.82
C PRO A 294 -15.58 -11.48 6.25
N GLY A 295 -16.35 -12.29 6.98
CA GLY A 295 -17.52 -13.05 6.51
C GLY A 295 -18.86 -12.31 6.44
N GLY A 296 -18.92 -11.05 6.89
CA GLY A 296 -20.00 -10.13 6.54
C GLY A 296 -19.45 -9.08 5.59
N GLU A 297 -20.25 -8.45 4.75
CA GLU A 297 -19.84 -7.29 3.95
C GLU A 297 -19.32 -6.18 4.88
N ALA A 298 -18.02 -6.21 5.21
CA ALA A 298 -17.48 -5.90 6.53
C ALA A 298 -17.41 -4.41 6.93
N THR A 299 -18.18 -3.54 6.27
CA THR A 299 -18.23 -2.11 6.56
C THR A 299 -19.64 -1.61 6.28
N ASP A 300 -20.22 -0.81 7.17
CA ASP A 300 -21.55 -0.21 6.99
C ASP A 300 -21.69 0.58 5.69
N LEU A 301 -20.58 1.00 5.07
CA LEU A 301 -20.56 1.74 3.82
C LEU A 301 -20.47 0.85 2.55
N GLN A 302 -20.39 -0.48 2.66
CA GLN A 302 -20.22 -1.43 1.54
C GLN A 302 -19.06 -1.08 0.56
N VAL A 303 -18.03 -0.38 1.05
CA VAL A 303 -16.89 0.13 0.25
C VAL A 303 -16.03 -1.01 -0.31
N SER A 304 -16.12 -2.19 0.29
CA SER A 304 -15.39 -3.39 -0.14
C SER A 304 -15.70 -3.76 -1.60
N THR A 305 -16.86 -3.43 -2.16
CA THR A 305 -17.20 -3.77 -3.55
C THR A 305 -16.38 -2.96 -4.57
N ILE A 306 -16.10 -1.70 -4.25
CA ILE A 306 -15.46 -0.70 -5.14
C ILE A 306 -13.93 -0.70 -4.97
N ALA A 307 -13.42 -1.13 -3.82
CA ALA A 307 -11.99 -1.26 -3.58
C ALA A 307 -11.35 -2.29 -4.52
N ASP A 308 -10.17 -1.98 -5.07
CA ASP A 308 -9.41 -2.92 -5.91
C ASP A 308 -8.69 -3.95 -5.03
N THR A 309 -8.10 -3.47 -3.93
CA THR A 309 -7.44 -4.32 -2.92
C THR A 309 -8.16 -4.19 -1.58
N TRP A 310 -8.38 -5.31 -0.89
CA TRP A 310 -8.96 -5.36 0.45
C TRP A 310 -8.03 -6.12 1.40
N ILE A 311 -7.53 -5.41 2.39
CA ILE A 311 -6.75 -5.94 3.52
C ILE A 311 -7.65 -5.95 4.75
N HIS A 312 -7.70 -7.06 5.46
CA HIS A 312 -8.44 -7.22 6.69
C HIS A 312 -7.48 -7.43 7.86
N LEU A 313 -7.70 -6.68 8.93
CA LEU A 313 -6.95 -6.79 10.18
C LEU A 313 -7.87 -7.29 11.28
N SER A 314 -7.47 -8.37 11.93
CA SER A 314 -8.22 -8.99 13.03
C SER A 314 -7.33 -9.22 14.24
N TYR A 315 -7.95 -9.56 15.36
CA TYR A 315 -7.24 -10.10 16.50
C TYR A 315 -7.35 -11.62 16.50
N LEU A 316 -6.23 -12.27 16.79
CA LEU A 316 -6.19 -13.70 17.09
C LEU A 316 -5.80 -13.82 18.56
N VAL A 317 -6.75 -14.31 19.35
CA VAL A 317 -6.52 -14.63 20.75
C VAL A 317 -6.11 -16.10 20.85
N ARG A 318 -4.84 -16.37 21.15
CA ARG A 318 -4.30 -17.72 21.38
C ARG A 318 -3.30 -17.68 22.53
N GLY A 319 -3.36 -18.69 23.41
CA GLY A 319 -2.41 -18.79 24.53
C GLY A 319 -2.48 -17.64 25.55
N GLY A 320 -3.62 -16.95 25.67
CA GLY A 320 -3.76 -15.78 26.53
C GLY A 320 -3.21 -14.47 25.93
N GLU A 321 -2.66 -14.51 24.72
CA GLU A 321 -2.16 -13.35 24.01
C GLU A 321 -3.15 -12.87 22.94
N ARG A 322 -3.23 -11.56 22.76
CA ARG A 322 -4.04 -10.91 21.74
C ARG A 322 -3.14 -10.40 20.62
N ASN A 323 -2.93 -11.22 19.61
CA ASN A 323 -2.04 -10.91 18.49
C ASN A 323 -2.82 -10.29 17.33
N ARG A 324 -2.22 -9.32 16.64
CA ARG A 324 -2.82 -8.71 15.45
C ARG A 324 -2.50 -9.56 14.23
N ALA A 325 -3.49 -9.80 13.38
CA ALA A 325 -3.35 -10.57 12.17
C ALA A 325 -3.69 -9.72 10.95
N LEU A 326 -2.98 -9.93 9.85
CA LEU A 326 -3.22 -9.30 8.55
C LEU A 326 -3.50 -10.39 7.52
N THR A 327 -4.58 -10.18 6.75
CA THR A 327 -4.99 -11.05 5.65
C THR A 327 -5.36 -10.19 4.44
N ILE A 328 -4.97 -10.63 3.24
CA ILE A 328 -5.45 -10.02 1.99
C ILE A 328 -6.70 -10.80 1.57
N VAL A 329 -7.85 -10.13 1.61
CA VAL A 329 -9.14 -10.72 1.23
C VAL A 329 -9.28 -10.75 -0.28
N LYS A 330 -8.85 -9.68 -0.95
CA LYS A 330 -8.80 -9.62 -2.41
C LYS A 330 -7.75 -8.63 -2.89
N SER A 331 -7.23 -8.85 -4.09
CA SER A 331 -6.50 -7.84 -4.84
C SER A 331 -6.75 -8.04 -6.34
N ARG A 332 -7.53 -7.14 -6.95
CA ARG A 332 -7.91 -7.25 -8.36
C ARG A 332 -6.68 -7.02 -9.25
N GLY A 333 -6.48 -7.92 -10.22
CA GLY A 333 -5.36 -7.82 -11.16
C GLY A 333 -4.00 -8.23 -10.60
N THR A 334 -3.95 -8.84 -9.41
CA THR A 334 -2.72 -9.38 -8.81
C THR A 334 -2.98 -10.77 -8.25
N SER A 335 -1.97 -11.65 -8.33
CA SER A 335 -1.94 -12.81 -7.44
C SER A 335 -1.55 -12.32 -6.06
N HIS A 336 -2.40 -12.56 -5.05
CA HIS A 336 -2.10 -12.21 -3.67
C HIS A 336 -1.93 -13.45 -2.80
N SER A 337 -1.26 -13.27 -1.66
CA SER A 337 -1.13 -14.32 -0.65
C SER A 337 -2.49 -14.65 -0.03
N ASN A 338 -2.73 -15.94 0.20
CA ASN A 338 -3.86 -16.46 0.98
C ASN A 338 -3.49 -16.72 2.45
N GLN A 339 -2.28 -16.32 2.85
CA GLN A 339 -1.78 -16.53 4.21
C GLN A 339 -2.28 -15.43 5.16
N VAL A 340 -2.55 -15.84 6.40
CA VAL A 340 -2.74 -14.94 7.55
C VAL A 340 -1.38 -14.74 8.21
N ARG A 341 -0.93 -13.50 8.40
CA ARG A 341 0.36 -13.17 9.02
C ARG A 341 0.19 -12.30 10.25
N GLU A 342 1.08 -12.46 11.23
CA GLU A 342 1.08 -11.63 12.43
C GLU A 342 1.61 -10.24 12.09
N LEU A 343 0.92 -9.19 12.54
CA LEU A 343 1.37 -7.81 12.42
C LEU A 343 2.04 -7.38 13.73
N ILE A 344 3.37 -7.25 13.69
CA ILE A 344 4.19 -6.87 14.84
C ILE A 344 4.50 -5.37 14.75
N LEU A 345 4.20 -4.65 15.82
CA LEU A 345 4.60 -3.25 16.00
C LEU A 345 5.82 -3.19 16.92
N SER A 346 6.84 -2.46 16.51
CA SER A 346 8.04 -2.20 17.33
C SER A 346 8.48 -0.75 17.16
N GLU A 347 9.42 -0.29 18.01
CA GLU A 347 10.06 1.02 17.82
C GLU A 347 10.80 1.13 16.49
N ALA A 348 11.28 -0.01 15.94
CA ALA A 348 11.96 -0.08 14.66
C ALA A 348 11.02 -0.02 13.44
N GLY A 349 9.70 -0.08 13.66
CA GLY A 349 8.72 -0.13 12.58
C GLY A 349 7.69 -1.23 12.72
N LEU A 350 6.88 -1.41 11.67
CA LEU A 350 6.02 -2.58 11.53
C LEU A 350 6.73 -3.68 10.76
N SER A 351 6.46 -4.92 11.14
CA SER A 351 6.88 -6.11 10.42
C SER A 351 5.75 -7.13 10.36
N LEU A 352 5.75 -7.96 9.32
CA LEU A 352 4.86 -9.11 9.22
C LEU A 352 5.66 -10.37 9.53
N SER A 353 5.18 -11.24 10.41
CA SER A 353 5.86 -12.49 10.75
C SER A 353 5.86 -13.51 9.61
N ASP A 354 6.71 -14.54 9.72
CA ASP A 354 6.58 -15.74 8.88
C ASP A 354 5.53 -16.68 9.44
N VAL A 355 4.85 -17.37 8.53
CA VAL A 355 3.80 -18.31 8.87
C VAL A 355 4.47 -19.58 9.38
N TYR A 356 4.41 -19.81 10.69
CA TYR A 356 4.78 -21.09 11.28
C TYR A 356 3.58 -22.01 11.31
N THR A 357 3.58 -23.04 10.47
CA THR A 357 2.56 -24.09 10.48
C THR A 357 3.07 -25.31 11.24
N ALA A 358 2.43 -25.66 12.35
CA ALA A 358 2.65 -26.93 13.04
C ALA A 358 1.34 -27.71 13.07
N GLY A 359 1.32 -28.92 12.49
CA GLY A 359 0.13 -29.78 12.50
C GLY A 359 -1.09 -29.25 11.71
N GLY A 360 -0.89 -28.32 10.78
CA GLY A 360 -1.97 -27.70 10.00
C GLY A 360 -2.54 -26.40 10.57
N GLU A 361 -2.07 -25.97 11.74
CA GLU A 361 -2.46 -24.69 12.35
C GLU A 361 -1.36 -23.63 12.28
N VAL A 362 -1.76 -22.37 12.07
CA VAL A 362 -0.87 -21.21 12.08
C VAL A 362 -0.57 -20.81 13.54
N LEU A 363 0.70 -20.86 13.93
CA LEU A 363 1.20 -20.44 15.25
C LEU A 363 1.58 -18.95 15.24
N MET A 364 1.23 -18.24 16.33
CA MET A 364 1.45 -16.79 16.52
C MET A 364 1.93 -16.52 17.95
N GLY A 365 2.61 -15.39 18.19
CA GLY A 365 2.99 -14.94 19.55
C GLY A 365 4.03 -15.82 20.26
N THR A 366 3.88 -16.04 21.57
CA THR A 366 4.81 -16.86 22.38
C THR A 366 4.93 -18.31 21.90
N LEU A 367 3.82 -18.92 21.45
CA LEU A 367 3.85 -20.28 20.87
C LEU A 367 4.73 -20.37 19.62
N ARG A 368 4.81 -19.29 18.84
CA ARG A 368 5.77 -19.19 17.72
C ARG A 368 7.20 -19.10 18.25
N TRP A 369 7.46 -18.23 19.22
CA TRP A 369 8.80 -18.05 19.81
C TRP A 369 9.34 -19.35 20.41
N GLU A 370 8.53 -20.10 21.15
CA GLU A 370 8.92 -21.41 21.69
C GLU A 370 9.32 -22.38 20.59
N LYS A 371 8.61 -22.40 19.46
CA LYS A 371 8.95 -23.27 18.31
C LYS A 371 10.16 -22.78 17.52
N GLU A 372 10.28 -21.48 17.25
CA GLU A 372 11.44 -20.87 16.60
C GLU A 372 12.72 -21.15 17.41
N THR A 373 12.65 -21.02 18.74
CA THR A 373 13.77 -21.31 19.63
C THR A 373 14.08 -22.80 19.71
N GLU A 374 13.07 -23.68 19.74
CA GLU A 374 13.26 -25.14 19.70
C GLU A 374 13.93 -25.59 18.39
N GLU A 375 13.49 -25.08 17.25
CA GLU A 375 14.07 -25.41 15.94
C GLU A 375 15.47 -24.82 15.76
N SER A 376 15.68 -23.57 16.17
CA SER A 376 17.02 -22.96 16.15
C SER A 376 17.99 -23.76 17.03
N ALA A 377 17.54 -24.21 18.20
CA ALA A 377 18.32 -25.09 19.06
C ALA A 377 18.59 -26.45 18.40
N LYS A 378 17.62 -27.03 17.70
CA LYS A 378 17.81 -28.26 16.90
C LYS A 378 18.82 -28.07 15.77
N GLN A 379 18.76 -26.96 15.04
CA GLN A 379 19.71 -26.65 13.96
C GLN A 379 21.13 -26.46 14.51
N VAL A 380 21.29 -25.74 15.62
CA VAL A 380 22.58 -25.59 16.30
C VAL A 380 23.11 -26.94 16.77
N ARG A 381 22.26 -27.81 17.33
CA ARG A 381 22.64 -29.18 17.71
C ARG A 381 23.08 -30.01 16.51
N HIS A 382 22.32 -30.02 15.42
CA HIS A 382 22.69 -30.73 14.20
C HIS A 382 24.01 -30.23 13.60
N ARG A 383 24.23 -28.91 13.60
CA ARG A 383 25.49 -28.32 13.11
C ARG A 383 26.67 -28.72 14.00
N ALA A 384 26.48 -28.70 15.32
CA ALA A 384 27.51 -29.14 16.28
C ALA A 384 27.82 -30.64 16.15
N GLU A 385 26.82 -31.50 15.93
CA GLU A 385 27.01 -32.93 15.64
C GLU A 385 27.77 -33.15 14.34
N PHE A 386 27.41 -32.42 13.28
CA PHE A 386 28.10 -32.50 12.00
C PHE A 386 29.57 -32.09 12.13
N ASP A 387 29.86 -31.00 12.84
CA ASP A 387 31.22 -30.54 13.10
C ASP A 387 32.01 -31.51 14.00
N ARG A 388 31.34 -32.18 14.95
CA ARG A 388 31.96 -33.25 15.75
C ARG A 388 32.35 -34.44 14.86
N LYS A 389 31.42 -34.93 14.03
CA LYS A 389 31.66 -36.06 13.12
C LYS A 389 32.74 -35.76 12.08
N ARG A 390 32.79 -34.51 11.59
CA ARG A 390 33.86 -34.03 10.69
C ARG A 390 35.22 -34.03 11.37
N ARG A 391 35.31 -33.67 12.66
CA ARG A 391 36.56 -33.74 13.44
C ARG A 391 36.99 -35.18 13.69
N GLU A 392 36.06 -36.06 14.03
CA GLU A 392 36.32 -37.51 14.21
C GLU A 392 36.87 -38.12 12.91
N LEU A 393 36.25 -37.82 11.75
CA LEU A 393 36.73 -38.28 10.45
C LEU A 393 38.13 -37.76 10.11
N ARG A 394 38.42 -36.48 10.37
CA ARG A 394 39.77 -35.91 10.16
C ARG A 394 40.82 -36.57 11.05
N PHE A 395 40.46 -36.89 12.30
CA PHE A 395 41.37 -37.59 13.20
C PHE A 395 41.62 -39.04 12.74
N ALA A 396 40.57 -39.73 12.29
CA ALA A 396 40.70 -41.05 11.69
C ALA A 396 41.59 -41.03 10.43
N GLU A 397 41.37 -40.06 9.52
CA GLU A 397 42.18 -39.87 8.31
C GLU A 397 43.66 -39.61 8.66
N ALA A 398 43.94 -38.76 9.64
CA ALA A 398 45.30 -38.50 10.11
C ALA A 398 45.96 -39.77 10.69
N ASN A 399 45.23 -40.55 11.49
CA ASN A 399 45.75 -41.82 12.04
C ASN A 399 46.02 -42.85 10.94
N THR A 400 45.11 -43.01 9.97
CA THR A 400 45.31 -43.93 8.85
C THR A 400 46.49 -43.48 7.98
N SER A 401 46.65 -42.18 7.74
CA SER A 401 47.81 -41.63 7.02
C SER A 401 49.13 -41.91 7.74
N ALA A 402 49.16 -41.75 9.07
CA ALA A 402 50.34 -42.08 9.87
C ALA A 402 50.68 -43.59 9.79
N GLN A 403 49.68 -44.48 9.82
CA GLN A 403 49.88 -45.92 9.65
C GLN A 403 50.42 -46.28 8.26
N ILE A 404 49.89 -45.67 7.18
CA ILE A 404 50.40 -45.86 5.82
C ILE A 404 51.87 -45.45 5.74
N LYS A 405 52.22 -44.29 6.31
CA LYS A 405 53.60 -43.80 6.31
C LYS A 405 54.55 -44.71 7.09
N ALA A 406 54.11 -45.27 8.22
CA ALA A 406 54.88 -46.25 8.98
C ALA A 406 55.08 -47.55 8.18
N LEU A 407 54.04 -48.05 7.51
CA LEU A 407 54.12 -49.24 6.66
C LEU A 407 55.02 -49.02 5.44
N GLN A 408 55.02 -47.82 4.86
CA GLN A 408 55.92 -47.46 3.76
C GLN A 408 57.39 -47.46 4.20
N LEU A 409 57.69 -46.89 5.37
CA LEU A 409 59.04 -46.91 5.96
C LEU A 409 59.51 -48.35 6.23
N ASP A 410 58.61 -49.22 6.71
CA ASP A 410 58.95 -50.63 6.93
C ASP A 410 59.21 -51.37 5.61
N LEU A 411 58.42 -51.10 4.57
CA LEU A 411 58.63 -51.64 3.23
C LEU A 411 59.98 -51.18 2.63
N GLU A 412 60.36 -49.91 2.80
CA GLU A 412 61.66 -49.39 2.39
C GLU A 412 62.80 -50.09 3.12
N ARG A 413 62.65 -50.32 4.43
CA ARG A 413 63.63 -51.06 5.23
C ARG A 413 63.80 -52.50 4.73
N GLN A 414 62.71 -53.19 4.43
CA GLN A 414 62.75 -54.54 3.87
C GLN A 414 63.41 -54.58 2.48
N ARG A 415 63.12 -53.58 1.62
CA ARG A 415 63.78 -53.45 0.30
C ARG A 415 65.28 -53.17 0.42
N ALA A 416 65.70 -52.34 1.36
CA ALA A 416 67.11 -52.07 1.61
C ALA A 416 67.86 -53.33 2.11
N ALA A 417 67.23 -54.12 2.97
CA ALA A 417 67.78 -55.40 3.43
C ALA A 417 67.91 -56.42 2.27
N LEU A 418 66.91 -56.49 1.39
CA LEU A 418 66.96 -57.33 0.17
C LEU A 418 68.07 -56.88 -0.80
N ALA A 419 68.29 -55.57 -0.94
CA ALA A 419 69.36 -55.02 -1.77
C ALA A 419 70.76 -55.37 -1.23
N LEU A 420 70.94 -55.38 0.10
CA LEU A 420 72.19 -55.80 0.75
C LEU A 420 72.47 -57.30 0.52
N ASN A 421 71.47 -58.17 0.71
CA ASN A 421 71.63 -59.62 0.50
C ASN A 421 71.92 -59.99 -0.97
N SER A 422 71.33 -59.26 -1.92
CA SER A 422 71.62 -59.45 -3.35
C SER A 422 73.01 -58.91 -3.74
N GLY A 423 73.47 -57.84 -3.08
CA GLY A 423 74.85 -57.34 -3.19
C GLY A 423 75.89 -58.35 -2.72
N GLU A 424 75.67 -59.01 -1.58
CA GLU A 424 76.58 -60.05 -1.06
C GLU A 424 76.64 -61.30 -1.97
N SER A 425 75.51 -61.72 -2.54
CA SER A 425 75.48 -62.82 -3.51
C SER A 425 76.22 -62.49 -4.82
N ASN A 426 76.19 -61.23 -5.25
CA ASN A 426 76.91 -60.76 -6.43
C ASN A 426 78.43 -60.66 -6.20
N ILE A 427 78.87 -60.30 -4.99
CA ILE A 427 80.30 -60.29 -4.60
C ILE A 427 80.83 -61.73 -4.52
N HIS A 428 80.03 -62.68 -4.04
CA HIS A 428 80.41 -64.10 -4.01
C HIS A 428 80.53 -64.72 -5.42
N THR A 429 79.64 -64.37 -6.35
CA THR A 429 79.72 -64.86 -7.73
C THR A 429 80.83 -64.18 -8.55
N ALA A 430 81.10 -62.90 -8.33
CA ALA A 430 82.21 -62.18 -8.96
C ALA A 430 83.59 -62.67 -8.49
N SER A 431 83.78 -62.94 -7.19
CA SER A 431 85.04 -63.48 -6.65
C SER A 431 85.31 -64.92 -7.10
N SER A 432 84.26 -65.74 -7.25
CA SER A 432 84.36 -67.10 -7.79
C SER A 432 84.78 -67.09 -9.26
N SER A 433 84.20 -66.18 -10.05
CA SER A 433 84.48 -66.03 -11.49
C SER A 433 85.90 -65.49 -11.76
N GLN A 434 86.39 -64.54 -10.94
CA GLN A 434 87.77 -64.04 -11.05
C GLN A 434 88.81 -65.10 -10.68
N ARG A 435 88.53 -65.94 -9.67
CA ARG A 435 89.44 -67.03 -9.26
C ARG A 435 89.54 -68.12 -10.33
N GLU A 436 88.46 -68.40 -11.06
CA GLU A 436 88.43 -69.38 -12.15
C GLU A 436 89.15 -68.89 -13.43
N ILE A 437 89.10 -67.58 -13.71
CA ILE A 437 89.81 -66.95 -14.83
C ILE A 437 91.33 -66.82 -14.54
N GLU A 438 91.72 -66.59 -13.30
CA GLU A 438 93.13 -66.50 -12.90
C GLU A 438 93.83 -67.87 -12.87
N LEU A 439 93.10 -68.93 -12.49
CA LEU A 439 93.57 -70.33 -12.57
C LEU A 439 93.76 -70.83 -14.01
N ARG A 440 92.95 -70.36 -14.97
CA ARG A 440 93.09 -70.70 -16.41
C ARG A 440 94.27 -70.02 -17.12
N LYS A 441 94.78 -68.89 -16.63
CA LYS A 441 95.93 -68.19 -17.23
C LYS A 441 97.30 -68.70 -16.76
N ARG A 442 97.39 -69.45 -15.64
CA ARG A 442 98.65 -69.98 -15.08
C ARG A 442 99.06 -71.37 -15.60
N ARG A 443 98.35 -71.92 -16.60
CA ARG A 443 98.72 -73.19 -17.26
C ARG A 443 98.60 -73.01 -18.77
N GLY A 444 99.72 -72.90 -19.48
CA GLY A 444 99.79 -72.80 -20.94
C GLY A 444 100.48 -74.01 -21.59
N ALA A 445 99.89 -74.45 -22.71
CA ALA A 445 100.34 -75.40 -23.76
C ALA A 445 100.41 -76.90 -23.40
N ASP A 446 99.89 -77.88 -24.17
CA ASP A 446 99.17 -77.99 -25.49
C ASP A 446 98.84 -79.51 -25.73
N PRO A 447 98.21 -80.01 -26.83
CA PRO A 447 97.14 -79.54 -27.73
C PRO A 447 96.02 -80.63 -28.02
N ALA A 448 94.92 -80.20 -28.69
CA ALA A 448 93.93 -80.96 -29.52
C ALA A 448 93.11 -82.14 -28.90
N ARG A 449 91.85 -82.50 -29.27
CA ARG A 449 91.01 -82.30 -30.47
C ARG A 449 89.55 -82.71 -30.16
N ALA A 450 88.60 -82.00 -30.79
CA ALA A 450 87.32 -82.45 -31.40
C ALA A 450 86.03 -82.80 -30.60
N LEU A 451 84.92 -82.40 -31.26
CA LEU A 451 83.50 -82.83 -31.22
C LEU A 451 82.60 -82.26 -30.10
N ALA A 452 81.32 -81.91 -30.29
CA ALA A 452 80.47 -81.55 -31.43
C ALA A 452 79.08 -81.13 -30.88
N ARG A 453 78.39 -80.23 -31.61
CA ARG A 453 76.92 -80.10 -31.77
C ARG A 453 76.03 -79.63 -30.60
N LYS A 454 75.35 -78.47 -30.83
CA LYS A 454 73.89 -78.24 -31.03
C LYS A 454 73.07 -78.23 -29.72
N HIS A 455 72.23 -77.25 -29.38
CA HIS A 455 71.08 -76.60 -30.04
C HIS A 455 70.79 -75.26 -29.29
N ALA A 456 70.56 -74.09 -29.91
CA ALA A 456 69.40 -73.59 -30.66
C ALA A 456 68.16 -73.15 -29.83
N LYS A 457 67.95 -71.82 -29.82
CA LYS A 457 66.68 -71.04 -29.98
C LYS A 457 65.52 -71.09 -28.96
N GLY A 458 64.96 -69.88 -28.75
CA GLY A 458 63.55 -69.60 -28.39
C GLY A 458 63.46 -68.70 -27.14
N ALA A 459 63.18 -67.39 -27.18
CA ALA A 459 62.02 -66.64 -27.67
C ALA A 459 60.72 -66.83 -26.83
N ALA A 460 60.11 -65.67 -26.50
CA ALA A 460 58.83 -65.41 -25.81
C ALA A 460 58.87 -65.61 -24.27
N LYS A 461 58.49 -64.63 -23.43
CA LYS A 461 57.37 -63.69 -23.50
C LYS A 461 57.72 -62.33 -22.89
#